data_AF-A0A0E0IEM3-F1
#
_entry.id   AF-A0A0E0IEM3-F1
#
_cell.length_a   1.000
_cell.length_b   1.000
_cell.length_c   1.000
_cell.angle_alpha   90.00
_cell.angle_beta   90.00
_cell.angle_gamma   90.00
#
_symmetry.space_group_name_H-M   'P 1'
#
loop_
_entity.id
_entity.type
_entity.pdbx_description
1 polymer ?
#
loop_
_entity_poly.entity_id
_entity_poly.type
_entity_poly.pdbx_seq_one_letter_code
_entity_poly.pdbx_strand_id
1 'polypeptide(L)' 'MSHTYNDKPFDAKVMACMEIYPWKVTELRGGLEWPLHVFGFIAVRDLLDHKSNFIFNRDRDDAQRLTGTA' A
#
# COMPACT_ATOMS: atom_id res chain seq x y z
N MET A 1 13.95 18.46 16.86
CA MET A 1 14.38 19.56 15.98
C MET A 1 13.12 20.31 15.57
N SER A 2 12.81 21.43 16.22
CA SER A 2 11.61 22.24 15.99
C SER A 2 11.91 23.29 14.92
N HIS A 3 11.28 23.15 13.76
CA HIS A 3 11.32 24.17 12.71
C HIS A 3 10.22 25.22 12.97
N THR A 4 10.60 26.48 12.77
CA THR A 4 9.95 27.76 13.07
C THR A 4 8.43 27.83 12.83
N TYR A 5 7.70 28.37 13.81
CA TYR A 5 6.23 28.43 13.92
C TYR A 5 5.56 29.54 13.08
N ASN A 6 6.31 30.42 12.40
CA ASN A 6 5.77 31.69 11.89
C ASN A 6 5.72 31.91 10.37
N ASP A 7 6.12 30.94 9.53
CA ASP A 7 6.00 31.05 8.06
C ASP A 7 5.13 29.93 7.48
N LYS A 8 3.92 29.73 8.03
CA LYS A 8 2.95 28.86 7.36
C LYS A 8 2.34 29.65 6.19
N PRO A 9 2.39 29.13 4.94
CA PRO A 9 1.54 29.65 3.88
C PRO A 9 0.10 29.68 4.39
N PHE A 10 -0.64 30.74 4.09
CA PHE A 10 -1.99 31.05 4.62
C PHE A 10 -3.00 29.90 4.46
N ASP A 11 -2.70 28.88 3.65
CA ASP A 11 -3.57 27.74 3.35
C ASP A 11 -2.92 26.35 3.54
N ALA A 12 -1.78 26.24 4.24
CA ALA A 12 -1.18 24.94 4.51
C ALA A 12 -2.02 24.14 5.52
N LYS A 13 -2.90 23.28 5.02
CA LYS A 13 -3.69 22.33 5.81
C LYS A 13 -3.00 20.98 5.90
N VAL A 14 -2.96 20.42 7.10
CA VAL A 14 -2.69 18.99 7.30
C VAL A 14 -3.89 18.24 6.75
N MET A 15 -3.71 17.54 5.64
CA MET A 15 -4.74 16.71 5.01
C MET A 15 -4.41 15.25 5.25
N ALA A 16 -5.44 14.42 5.37
CA ALA A 16 -5.23 12.98 5.31
C ALA A 16 -4.72 12.63 3.90
N CYS A 17 -3.61 11.89 3.84
CA CYS A 17 -2.98 11.43 2.60
C CYS A 17 -2.85 9.91 2.64
N MET A 18 -2.85 9.28 1.47
CA MET A 18 -2.55 7.86 1.36
C MET A 18 -1.05 7.61 1.61
N GLU A 19 -0.75 6.68 2.51
CA GLU A 19 0.61 6.22 2.77
C GLU A 19 0.74 4.75 2.36
N ILE A 20 1.81 4.42 1.63
CA ILE A 20 2.12 3.06 1.18
C ILE A 20 3.35 2.58 1.92
N TYR A 21 3.24 1.43 2.59
CA TYR A 21 4.32 0.83 3.35
C TYR A 21 4.81 -0.47 2.71
N PRO A 22 6.13 -0.72 2.66
CA PRO A 22 6.64 -2.02 2.28
C PRO A 22 6.36 -3.03 3.39
N TRP A 23 5.99 -4.24 3.00
CA TRP A 23 5.77 -5.35 3.92
C TRP A 23 6.51 -6.59 3.40
N LYS A 24 6.94 -7.45 4.31
CA LYS A 24 7.66 -8.68 3.98
C LYS A 24 6.93 -9.88 4.58
N VAL A 25 6.66 -10.90 3.77
CA VAL A 25 6.22 -12.22 4.25
C VAL A 25 7.43 -12.95 4.81
N THR A 26 7.37 -13.34 6.09
CA THR A 26 8.46 -14.03 6.78
C THR A 26 8.21 -15.53 6.95
N GLU A 27 6.95 -15.95 7.05
CA GLU A 27 6.57 -17.35 7.24
C GLU A 27 5.22 -17.65 6.57
N LEU A 28 5.02 -18.91 6.19
CA LEU A 28 3.75 -19.43 5.69
C LEU A 28 3.16 -20.39 6.72
N ARG A 29 1.83 -20.34 6.90
CA ARG A 29 1.08 -21.21 7.81
C ARG A 29 -0.11 -21.83 7.09
N GLY A 30 -0.67 -22.90 7.65
CA GLY A 30 -1.92 -23.50 7.14
C GLY A 30 -1.77 -24.32 5.85
N GLY A 31 -0.61 -24.93 5.61
CA GLY A 31 -0.35 -25.76 4.42
C GLY A 31 -0.03 -24.95 3.16
N LEU A 32 0.25 -23.65 3.29
CA LEU A 32 0.73 -22.83 2.20
C LEU A 32 2.22 -23.07 1.94
N GLU A 33 2.57 -23.16 0.67
CA GLU A 33 3.94 -23.37 0.22
C GLU A 33 4.37 -22.29 -0.78
N TRP A 34 5.68 -22.07 -0.86
CA TRP A 34 6.27 -21.19 -1.86
C TRP A 34 6.31 -21.90 -3.23
N PRO A 35 6.17 -21.17 -4.35
CA PRO A 35 5.83 -19.75 -4.44
C PRO A 35 4.33 -19.47 -4.22
N LEU A 36 4.01 -18.32 -3.63
CA LEU A 36 2.62 -17.85 -3.59
C LEU A 36 2.28 -17.10 -4.87
N HIS A 37 1.14 -17.45 -5.47
CA HIS A 37 0.56 -16.73 -6.60
C HIS A 37 -0.56 -15.82 -6.10
N VAL A 38 -0.29 -14.51 -6.03
CA VAL A 38 -1.22 -13.50 -5.51
C VAL A 38 -1.91 -12.79 -6.67
N PHE A 39 -3.24 -12.85 -6.69
CA PHE A 39 -4.09 -12.18 -7.68
C PHE A 39 -5.27 -11.50 -6.98
N GLY A 40 -5.97 -10.62 -7.69
CA GLY A 40 -7.05 -9.79 -7.17
C GLY A 40 -6.72 -8.31 -7.25
N PHE A 41 -7.51 -7.48 -6.56
CA PHE A 41 -7.29 -6.04 -6.52
C PHE A 41 -7.34 -5.48 -5.10
N ILE A 42 -6.60 -4.40 -4.88
CA ILE A 42 -6.63 -3.60 -3.65
C ILE A 42 -6.98 -2.18 -4.07
N ALA A 43 -8.11 -1.69 -3.57
CA ALA A 43 -8.57 -0.33 -3.80
C ALA A 43 -8.56 0.45 -2.48
N VAL A 44 -7.94 1.63 -2.48
CA VAL A 44 -7.89 2.53 -1.34
C VAL A 44 -8.73 3.76 -1.66
N ARG A 45 -9.59 4.17 -0.72
CA ARG A 45 -10.35 5.42 -0.85
C ARG A 45 -9.46 6.59 -0.45
N ASP A 46 -9.29 7.55 -1.35
CA ASP A 46 -8.76 8.86 -0.98
C ASP A 46 -9.89 9.72 -0.40
N LEU A 47 -9.58 10.41 0.70
CA LEU A 47 -10.49 11.34 1.36
C LEU A 47 -10.62 12.67 0.59
N LEU A 48 -9.70 12.95 -0.35
CA LEU A 48 -9.68 14.19 -1.11
C LEU A 48 -10.70 14.23 -2.25
N ASP A 49 -10.86 13.14 -3.00
CA ASP A 49 -11.72 13.12 -4.20
C ASP A 49 -12.76 11.99 -4.18
N HIS A 50 -12.85 11.24 -3.08
CA HIS A 50 -13.70 10.07 -2.89
C HIS A 50 -13.52 8.97 -3.96
N LYS A 51 -12.44 9.04 -4.75
CA LYS A 51 -12.14 8.00 -5.74
C LYS A 51 -11.44 6.83 -5.06
N SER A 52 -11.71 5.65 -5.60
CA SER A 52 -11.00 4.43 -5.26
C SER A 52 -9.79 4.29 -6.18
N ASN A 53 -8.60 4.49 -5.63
CA ASN A 53 -7.35 4.25 -6.35
C ASN A 53 -6.99 2.77 -6.25
N PHE A 54 -6.85 2.08 -7.38
CA PHE A 54 -6.34 0.72 -7.42
C PHE A 54 -4.83 0.74 -7.24
N ILE A 55 -4.33 0.20 -6.12
CA ILE A 55 -2.89 0.09 -5.83
C ILE A 55 -2.33 -1.30 -6.11
N PHE A 56 -3.23 -2.28 -6.29
CA PHE A 56 -2.92 -3.61 -6.80
C PHE A 56 -4.10 -4.04 -7.67
N ASN A 57 -3.83 -4.57 -8.86
CA ASN A 57 -4.85 -5.11 -9.75
C ASN A 57 -4.19 -6.14 -10.67
N ARG A 58 -4.36 -7.41 -10.37
CA ARG A 58 -3.72 -8.53 -11.08
C ARG A 58 -4.74 -9.63 -11.31
N ASP A 59 -4.88 -10.04 -12.56
CA ASP A 59 -5.73 -11.18 -12.90
C ASP A 59 -5.07 -12.49 -12.48
N ARG A 60 -5.87 -13.57 -12.43
CA ARG A 60 -5.39 -14.91 -12.06
C ARG A 60 -4.30 -15.41 -13.02
N ASP A 61 -4.43 -15.07 -14.31
CA ASP A 61 -3.48 -15.47 -15.35
C ASP A 61 -2.18 -14.63 -15.33
N ASP A 62 -2.18 -13.51 -14.60
CA ASP A 62 -1.04 -12.61 -14.42
C ASP A 62 -0.73 -12.39 -12.92
N ALA A 63 -0.85 -13.45 -12.12
CA ALA A 63 -0.65 -13.38 -10.67
C ALA A 63 0.80 -12.96 -10.32
N GLN A 64 0.94 -12.14 -9.27
CA GLN A 64 2.24 -11.81 -8.72
C GLN A 64 2.82 -13.05 -8.01
N ARG A 65 4.03 -13.46 -8.40
CA ARG A 65 4.74 -14.57 -7.77
C ARG A 65 5.59 -14.07 -6.60
N LEU A 66 5.23 -14.45 -5.39
CA LEU A 66 6.03 -14.21 -4.19
C LEU A 66 6.84 -15.48 -3.87
N THR A 67 8.12 -15.31 -3.58
CA THR A 67 9.05 -16.40 -3.23
C THR A 67 9.62 -16.17 -1.84
N GLY A 68 9.79 -17.25 -1.07
CA GLY A 68 10.53 -17.18 0.19
C GLY A 68 12.00 -16.84 -0.08
N THR A 69 12.59 -15.97 0.73
CA THR A 69 14.05 -15.90 0.81
C THR A 69 14.56 -17.18 1.48
N ALA A 70 15.52 -17.85 0.83
CA ALA A 70 16.27 -18.96 1.42
C ALA A 70 17.04 -18.52 2.68
#